data_AF-A0A1T4PUS3-F1
#
_entry.id   AF-A0A1T4PUS3-F1
#
_cell.length_a   1.000
_cell.length_b   1.000
_cell.length_c   1.000
_cell.angle_alpha   90.00
_cell.angle_beta   90.00
_cell.angle_gamma   90.00
#
_symmetry.space_group_name_H-M   'P 1'
#
loop_
_entity.id
_entity.type
_entity.pdbx_description
1 polymer ?
#
loop_
_entity_poly.entity_id
_entity_poly.type
_entity_poly.pdbx_seq_one_letter_code
_entity_poly.pdbx_strand_id
1 'polypeptide(L)'
;MTAYLSSMAKYHLTVDPNLAVYGYFVADCAPYHVPGFIDRGATAILCGNDLIASGVISTLNDMNISIPGDISVIGFDDIPLASTITPKLTTIRQSRTGIGKCAYFTLYSLINGVPVSRSLLRPELIKRESVAVPKPRVAVKNENDPDSVMYVNPDLYNHFSRLNMM
;
A
#
# COMPACT_ATOMS: atom_id res chain seq x y z
N MET A 1 0.63 6.96 3.97
CA MET A 1 0.12 6.63 5.32
C MET A 1 -1.09 7.47 5.73
N THR A 2 -1.04 8.82 5.69
CA THR A 2 -2.16 9.68 6.13
C THR A 2 -3.50 9.35 5.44
N ALA A 3 -3.51 9.22 4.10
CA ALA A 3 -4.74 8.89 3.37
C ALA A 3 -5.32 7.51 3.76
N TYR A 4 -4.46 6.53 4.03
CA TYR A 4 -4.87 5.21 4.53
C TYR A 4 -5.56 5.36 5.89
N LEU A 5 -4.91 6.04 6.85
CA LEU A 5 -5.47 6.28 8.19
C LEU A 5 -6.80 7.01 8.15
N SER A 6 -6.90 8.10 7.38
CA SER A 6 -8.14 8.84 7.21
C SER A 6 -9.25 7.97 6.61
N SER A 7 -8.92 7.07 5.68
CA SER A 7 -9.90 6.14 5.11
C SER A 7 -10.34 5.08 6.13
N MET A 8 -9.42 4.50 6.88
CA MET A 8 -9.73 3.50 7.92
C MET A 8 -10.68 4.11 8.97
N ALA A 9 -10.36 5.32 9.45
CA ALA A 9 -11.20 6.06 10.38
C ALA A 9 -12.59 6.38 9.80
N LYS A 10 -12.67 6.83 8.55
CA LYS A 10 -13.93 7.13 7.85
C LYS A 10 -14.87 5.92 7.77
N TYR A 11 -14.32 4.71 7.64
CA TYR A 11 -15.09 3.47 7.57
C TYR A 11 -15.17 2.72 8.90
N HIS A 12 -14.77 3.35 10.01
CA HIS A 12 -14.77 2.75 11.35
C HIS A 12 -14.00 1.43 11.43
N LEU A 13 -12.93 1.29 10.65
CA LEU A 13 -12.05 0.13 10.66
C LEU A 13 -10.94 0.33 11.69
N THR A 14 -10.60 -0.75 12.39
CA THR A 14 -9.47 -0.77 13.33
C THR A 14 -8.15 -0.75 12.57
N VAL A 15 -7.16 -0.05 13.12
CA VAL A 15 -5.80 -0.02 12.60
C VAL A 15 -4.90 -0.73 13.59
N ASP A 16 -4.32 -1.85 13.19
CA ASP A 16 -3.23 -2.48 13.94
C ASP A 16 -1.91 -1.85 13.47
N PRO A 17 -1.17 -1.13 14.33
CA PRO A 17 0.12 -0.56 13.95
C PRO A 17 1.11 -1.63 13.47
N ASN A 18 0.99 -2.87 13.94
CA ASN A 18 1.84 -3.98 13.52
C ASN A 18 1.50 -4.50 12.11
N LEU A 19 0.42 -4.05 11.49
CA LEU A 19 0.11 -4.31 10.08
C LEU A 19 0.58 -3.17 9.15
N ALA A 20 1.42 -2.27 9.66
CA ALA A 20 1.86 -1.11 8.92
C ALA A 20 3.35 -0.79 9.19
N VAL A 21 4.15 -0.96 8.13
CA VAL A 21 5.61 -0.82 8.15
C VAL A 21 6.08 0.22 7.14
N TYR A 22 7.29 0.73 7.35
CA TYR A 22 8.02 1.45 6.31
C TYR A 22 8.87 0.46 5.52
N GLY A 23 8.53 0.26 4.24
CA GLY A 23 9.42 -0.42 3.30
C GLY A 23 10.36 0.58 2.64
N TYR A 24 11.62 0.17 2.41
CA TYR A 24 12.44 0.80 1.38
C TYR A 24 11.78 0.50 0.03
N PHE A 25 11.65 1.48 -0.87
CA PHE A 25 10.83 1.48 -2.11
C PHE A 25 11.12 0.36 -3.16
N VAL A 26 11.72 -0.75 -2.76
CA VAL A 26 12.15 -1.91 -3.52
C VAL A 26 11.36 -3.16 -3.10
N ALA A 27 11.37 -4.18 -3.96
CA ALA A 27 10.66 -5.45 -3.70
C ALA A 27 11.19 -6.20 -2.47
N ASP A 28 12.49 -6.09 -2.20
CA ASP A 28 13.23 -6.89 -1.22
C ASP A 28 12.78 -6.69 0.22
N CYS A 29 11.99 -5.65 0.54
CA CYS A 29 11.46 -5.49 1.88
C CYS A 29 10.35 -6.52 2.20
N ALA A 30 9.65 -7.03 1.19
CA ALA A 30 8.44 -7.84 1.40
C ALA A 30 8.68 -9.13 2.20
N PRO A 31 9.73 -9.94 1.94
CA PRO A 31 9.99 -11.17 2.70
C PRO A 31 10.14 -10.97 4.22
N TYR A 32 10.59 -9.79 4.66
CA TYR A 32 10.79 -9.49 6.08
C TYR A 32 9.52 -9.14 6.85
N HIS A 33 8.41 -8.81 6.16
CA HIS A 33 7.20 -8.30 6.80
C HIS A 33 5.94 -9.10 6.45
N VAL A 34 5.87 -9.65 5.24
CA VAL A 34 4.69 -10.38 4.76
C VAL A 34 4.33 -11.54 5.70
N PRO A 35 5.25 -12.40 6.19
CA PRO A 35 4.90 -13.47 7.12
C PRO A 35 4.17 -12.95 8.37
N GLY A 36 4.69 -11.90 9.02
CA GLY A 36 4.05 -11.31 10.19
C GLY A 36 2.68 -10.69 9.90
N PHE A 37 2.45 -10.15 8.69
CA PHE A 37 1.12 -9.69 8.29
C PHE A 37 0.13 -10.84 8.16
N ILE A 38 0.58 -11.98 7.61
CA ILE A 38 -0.25 -13.18 7.47
C ILE A 38 -0.60 -13.75 8.84
N ASP A 39 0.36 -13.86 9.75
CA ASP A 39 0.17 -14.37 11.12
C ASP A 39 -0.78 -13.51 11.95
N ARG A 40 -0.85 -12.21 11.63
CA ARG A 40 -1.77 -11.24 12.24
C ARG A 40 -3.13 -11.14 11.54
N GLY A 41 -3.36 -11.99 10.54
CA GLY A 41 -4.66 -12.12 9.91
C GLY A 41 -4.96 -11.04 8.87
N ALA A 42 -3.96 -10.38 8.28
CA ALA A 42 -4.18 -9.48 7.15
C ALA A 42 -4.97 -10.21 6.04
N THR A 43 -5.98 -9.56 5.48
CA THR A 43 -6.76 -10.06 4.33
C THR A 43 -6.41 -9.33 3.02
N ALA A 44 -5.73 -8.19 3.15
CA ALA A 44 -5.23 -7.41 2.04
C ALA A 44 -3.95 -6.67 2.45
N ILE A 45 -3.06 -6.44 1.48
CA ILE A 45 -1.84 -5.66 1.66
C ILE A 45 -1.85 -4.48 0.67
N LEU A 46 -1.80 -3.27 1.23
CA LEU A 46 -1.66 -2.02 0.48
C LEU A 46 -0.20 -1.63 0.39
N CYS A 47 0.36 -1.66 -0.81
CA CYS A 47 1.76 -1.37 -1.07
C CYS A 47 1.94 0.10 -1.45
N GLY A 48 3.04 0.70 -0.96
CA GLY A 48 3.37 2.11 -1.24
C GLY A 48 3.80 2.38 -2.69
N ASN A 49 4.17 1.34 -3.44
CA ASN A 49 4.41 1.38 -4.89
C ASN A 49 4.23 -0.03 -5.50
N ASP A 50 4.28 -0.10 -6.83
CA ASP A 50 4.15 -1.35 -7.60
C ASP A 50 5.37 -2.29 -7.46
N LEU A 51 6.55 -1.78 -7.12
CA LEU A 51 7.75 -2.61 -6.90
C LEU A 51 7.65 -3.42 -5.60
N ILE A 52 7.23 -2.77 -4.51
CA ILE A 52 6.90 -3.43 -3.25
C ILE A 52 5.77 -4.44 -3.49
N ALA A 53 4.73 -4.06 -4.24
CA ALA A 53 3.63 -4.98 -4.57
C ALA A 53 4.11 -6.23 -5.31
N SER A 54 5.07 -6.09 -6.22
CA SER A 54 5.71 -7.23 -6.89
C SER A 54 6.46 -8.13 -5.90
N GLY A 55 7.19 -7.54 -4.94
CA GLY A 55 7.85 -8.29 -3.87
C GLY A 55 6.86 -9.05 -2.99
N VAL A 56 5.76 -8.40 -2.62
CA VAL A 56 4.66 -9.01 -1.85
C VAL A 56 4.05 -10.18 -2.62
N ILE A 57 3.75 -10.02 -3.91
CA ILE A 57 3.24 -11.11 -4.76
C ILE A 57 4.23 -12.28 -4.80
N SER A 58 5.52 -12.01 -4.99
CA SER A 58 6.56 -13.06 -4.97
C SER A 58 6.59 -13.80 -3.64
N THR A 59 6.62 -13.07 -2.52
CA THR A 59 6.69 -13.68 -1.18
C THR A 59 5.46 -14.53 -0.87
N LEU A 60 4.26 -14.05 -1.22
CA LEU A 60 3.03 -14.81 -1.03
C LEU A 60 3.02 -16.09 -1.89
N ASN A 61 3.52 -16.02 -3.12
CA ASN A 61 3.66 -17.20 -3.98
C ASN A 61 4.65 -18.21 -3.38
N ASP A 62 5.81 -17.75 -2.86
CA ASP A 62 6.79 -18.61 -2.19
C ASP A 62 6.20 -19.29 -0.93
N MET A 63 5.26 -18.61 -0.26
CA MET A 63 4.50 -19.14 0.87
C MET A 63 3.29 -20.00 0.46
N ASN A 64 3.05 -20.21 -0.84
CA ASN A 64 1.88 -20.90 -1.40
C ASN A 64 0.52 -20.28 -0.98
N ILE A 65 0.47 -18.95 -0.80
CA ILE A 65 -0.75 -18.21 -0.46
C ILE A 65 -1.39 -17.67 -1.74
N SER A 66 -2.70 -17.93 -1.93
CA SER A 66 -3.40 -17.55 -3.15
C SER A 66 -3.65 -16.04 -3.24
N ILE A 67 -3.40 -15.46 -4.42
CA ILE A 67 -3.72 -14.07 -4.75
C ILE A 67 -4.68 -14.07 -5.96
N PRO A 68 -5.85 -13.41 -5.89
CA PRO A 68 -6.41 -12.68 -4.75
C PRO A 68 -7.18 -13.58 -3.76
N GLY A 69 -7.06 -14.90 -3.89
CA GLY A 69 -7.98 -15.86 -3.25
C GLY A 69 -7.94 -15.87 -1.72
N ASP A 70 -6.76 -15.65 -1.13
CA ASP A 70 -6.54 -15.60 0.32
C ASP A 70 -6.12 -14.20 0.75
N ILE A 71 -5.26 -13.55 -0.02
CA ILE A 71 -4.76 -12.20 0.22
C ILE A 71 -4.95 -11.34 -1.02
N SER A 72 -5.62 -10.20 -0.86
CA SER A 72 -5.63 -9.17 -1.90
C SER A 72 -4.37 -8.31 -1.84
N VAL A 73 -3.81 -7.95 -3.00
CA VAL A 73 -2.65 -7.07 -3.10
C VAL A 73 -2.99 -5.87 -3.98
N ILE A 74 -2.73 -4.67 -3.49
CA ILE A 74 -2.91 -3.42 -4.25
C ILE A 74 -1.60 -2.62 -4.25
N GLY A 75 -1.23 -2.11 -5.43
CA GLY A 75 -0.06 -1.28 -5.65
C GLY A 75 -0.36 0.21 -5.74
N PHE A 76 0.68 0.96 -6.12
CA PHE A 76 0.62 2.39 -6.41
C PHE A 76 1.65 2.71 -7.50
N ASP A 77 1.29 3.55 -8.48
CA ASP A 77 2.07 4.08 -9.62
C ASP A 77 1.49 3.71 -11.00
N ASP A 78 1.04 2.46 -11.16
CA ASP A 78 0.72 1.84 -12.45
C ASP A 78 1.90 1.83 -13.43
N ILE A 79 3.07 1.39 -12.97
CA ILE A 79 4.23 1.17 -13.84
C ILE A 79 3.94 -0.03 -14.78
N PRO A 80 4.65 -0.17 -15.92
CA PRO A 80 4.39 -1.24 -16.89
C PRO A 80 4.31 -2.65 -16.27
N LEU A 81 5.15 -2.92 -15.27
CA LEU A 81 5.16 -4.16 -14.48
C LEU A 81 3.76 -4.56 -13.98
N ALA A 82 2.94 -3.61 -13.52
CA ALA A 82 1.62 -3.87 -12.95
C ALA A 82 0.67 -4.58 -13.92
N SER A 83 0.90 -4.43 -15.24
CA SER A 83 0.10 -5.07 -16.29
C SER A 83 0.62 -6.44 -16.74
N THR A 84 1.84 -6.81 -16.35
CA THR A 84 2.53 -8.01 -16.84
C THR A 84 2.81 -9.06 -15.77
N ILE A 85 2.81 -8.69 -14.48
CA ILE A 85 2.94 -9.67 -13.40
C ILE A 85 1.67 -10.51 -13.26
N THR A 86 1.80 -11.68 -12.63
CA THR A 86 0.69 -12.60 -12.39
C THR A 86 0.49 -12.76 -10.87
N PRO A 87 -0.72 -12.50 -10.34
CA PRO A 87 -1.88 -11.93 -11.04
C PRO A 87 -1.63 -10.46 -11.45
N LYS A 88 -2.30 -9.96 -12.49
CA LYS A 88 -2.15 -8.56 -12.89
C LYS A 88 -2.56 -7.63 -11.75
N LEU A 89 -1.73 -6.64 -11.46
CA LEU A 89 -1.83 -5.83 -10.26
C LEU A 89 -2.89 -4.74 -10.36
N THR A 90 -3.85 -4.77 -9.45
CA THR A 90 -4.70 -3.62 -9.15
C THR A 90 -3.85 -2.54 -8.49
N THR A 91 -3.90 -1.30 -8.97
CA THR A 91 -2.99 -0.23 -8.53
C THR A 91 -3.61 1.15 -8.72
N ILE A 92 -3.02 2.16 -8.08
CA ILE A 92 -3.38 3.57 -8.26
C ILE A 92 -2.45 4.20 -9.30
N ARG A 93 -2.98 4.52 -10.48
CA ARG A 93 -2.23 5.22 -11.53
C ARG A 93 -1.98 6.67 -11.15
N GLN A 94 -0.71 7.04 -11.14
CA GLN A 94 -0.29 8.43 -11.14
C GLN A 94 -0.21 8.92 -12.59
N SER A 95 -0.84 10.07 -12.90
CA SER A 95 -0.79 10.68 -14.24
C SER A 95 0.61 11.25 -14.53
N ARG A 96 1.61 10.37 -14.76
CA ARG A 96 3.02 10.73 -14.97
C ARG A 96 3.19 11.75 -16.10
N THR A 97 2.51 11.54 -17.22
CA THR A 97 2.48 12.50 -18.33
C THR A 97 1.83 13.83 -17.93
N GLY A 98 0.76 13.78 -17.12
CA GLY A 98 0.14 14.98 -16.56
C GLY A 98 1.09 15.75 -15.64
N ILE A 99 1.79 15.04 -14.75
CA ILE A 99 2.78 15.60 -13.82
C ILE A 99 3.90 16.28 -14.61
N GLY A 100 4.46 15.61 -15.63
CA GLY A 100 5.51 16.18 -16.48
C GLY A 100 5.05 17.43 -17.23
N LYS A 101 3.85 17.41 -17.81
CA LYS A 101 3.26 18.60 -18.46
C LYS A 101 3.08 19.75 -17.47
N CYS A 102 2.48 19.49 -16.32
CA CYS A 102 2.29 20.50 -15.28
C CYS A 102 3.63 21.09 -14.81
N ALA A 103 4.65 20.25 -14.58
CA ALA A 103 5.98 20.70 -14.18
C ALA A 103 6.61 21.60 -15.25
N TYR A 104 6.56 21.19 -16.53
CA TYR A 104 7.06 21.99 -17.64
C TYR A 104 6.36 23.36 -17.72
N PHE A 105 5.03 23.39 -17.76
CA PHE A 105 4.29 24.64 -17.88
C PHE A 105 4.46 25.54 -16.65
N THR A 106 4.61 24.96 -15.46
CA THR A 106 4.91 25.71 -14.25
C THR A 106 6.27 26.39 -14.35
N LEU A 107 7.32 25.63 -14.71
CA LEU A 107 8.67 26.19 -14.89
C LEU A 107 8.71 27.24 -16.00
N TYR A 108 8.08 26.96 -17.13
CA TYR A 108 7.99 27.88 -18.26
C TYR A 108 7.33 29.20 -17.86
N SER A 109 6.22 29.14 -17.12
CA SER A 109 5.53 30.33 -16.62
C SER A 109 6.42 31.15 -15.68
N LEU A 110 7.10 30.48 -14.73
CA LEU A 110 8.00 31.14 -13.78
C LEU A 110 9.16 31.86 -14.47
N ILE A 111 9.78 31.25 -15.47
CA ILE A 111 10.89 31.85 -16.24
C ILE A 111 10.43 33.11 -17.00
N ASN A 112 9.16 33.16 -17.41
CA ASN A 112 8.58 34.30 -18.12
C ASN A 112 7.90 35.31 -17.17
N GLY A 113 8.09 35.21 -15.86
CA GLY A 113 7.48 36.12 -14.88
C GLY A 113 5.96 35.98 -14.75
N VAL A 114 5.38 34.87 -15.21
CA VAL A 114 3.94 34.59 -15.12
C VAL A 114 3.65 33.88 -13.78
N PRO A 115 2.78 34.45 -12.92
CA PRO A 115 2.40 33.80 -11.66
C PRO A 115 1.73 32.44 -11.90
N VAL A 116 2.09 31.47 -11.08
CA VAL A 116 1.56 30.09 -11.15
C VAL A 116 0.72 29.76 -9.92
N SER A 117 -0.34 29.00 -10.12
CA SER A 117 -1.17 28.44 -9.05
C SER A 117 -0.91 26.94 -8.89
N ARG A 118 -1.31 26.39 -7.74
CA ARG A 118 -1.20 24.95 -7.47
C ARG A 118 -2.07 24.16 -8.46
N SER A 119 -1.47 23.20 -9.14
CA SER A 119 -2.18 22.21 -9.97
C SER A 119 -2.41 20.93 -9.16
N LEU A 120 -3.63 20.40 -9.19
CA LEU A 120 -3.98 19.12 -8.55
C LEU A 120 -4.36 18.10 -9.62
N LEU A 121 -3.55 17.06 -9.76
CA LEU A 121 -3.81 15.94 -10.65
C LEU A 121 -4.52 14.82 -9.88
N ARG A 122 -5.61 14.30 -10.45
CA ARG A 122 -6.38 13.23 -9.83
C ARG A 122 -5.77 11.86 -10.18
N PRO A 123 -5.49 11.01 -9.19
CA PRO A 123 -5.11 9.63 -9.44
C PRO A 123 -6.31 8.81 -9.92
N GLU A 124 -6.05 7.68 -10.56
CA GLU A 124 -7.06 6.76 -11.07
C GLU A 124 -6.84 5.37 -10.48
N LEU A 125 -7.90 4.71 -10.01
CA LEU A 125 -7.83 3.30 -9.60
C LEU A 125 -7.91 2.42 -10.85
N ILE A 126 -6.86 1.64 -11.08
CA ILE A 126 -6.79 0.65 -12.16
C ILE A 126 -7.09 -0.72 -11.57
N LYS A 127 -8.32 -1.20 -11.78
CA LYS A 127 -8.75 -2.54 -11.33
C LYS A 127 -8.18 -3.61 -12.26
N ARG A 128 -7.55 -4.63 -11.69
CA ARG A 128 -7.05 -5.82 -12.40
C ARG A 128 -7.42 -7.10 -11.64
N GLU A 129 -6.48 -8.02 -11.47
CA GLU A 129 -6.74 -9.39 -11.02
C GLU A 129 -6.33 -9.62 -9.55
N SER A 130 -5.51 -8.75 -8.96
CA SER A 130 -4.91 -8.97 -7.64
C SER A 130 -5.79 -8.59 -6.42
N VAL A 131 -7.06 -8.19 -6.62
CA VAL A 131 -7.96 -7.80 -5.52
C VAL A 131 -9.32 -8.49 -5.66
N ALA A 132 -9.81 -9.05 -4.57
CA ALA A 132 -11.13 -9.68 -4.49
C ALA A 132 -11.80 -9.37 -3.14
N VAL A 133 -13.07 -9.74 -3.02
CA VAL A 133 -13.77 -9.72 -1.72
C VAL A 133 -13.08 -10.73 -0.80
N PRO A 134 -12.67 -10.35 0.42
CA PRO A 134 -12.03 -11.28 1.32
C PRO A 134 -13.01 -12.40 1.69
N LYS A 135 -12.53 -13.65 1.69
CA LYS A 135 -13.30 -14.75 2.27
C LYS A 135 -13.45 -14.52 3.79
N PRO A 136 -14.56 -14.95 4.41
CA PRO A 136 -14.69 -14.90 5.86
C PRO A 136 -13.52 -15.67 6.49
N ARG A 137 -12.69 -14.97 7.26
CA ARG A 137 -11.57 -15.59 7.97
C ARG A 137 -11.98 -15.87 9.42
N VAL A 138 -11.71 -17.08 9.87
CA VAL A 138 -11.88 -17.54 11.27
C VAL A 138 -10.59 -17.30 12.08
N ALA A 139 -9.68 -16.45 11.59
CA ALA A 139 -8.29 -16.42 12.06
C ALA A 139 -8.15 -16.00 13.53
N VAL A 140 -7.42 -16.82 14.28
CA VAL A 140 -6.96 -16.59 15.65
C VAL A 140 -5.59 -15.94 15.55
N LYS A 141 -5.45 -14.75 16.17
CA LYS A 141 -4.17 -14.05 16.38
C LYS A 141 -3.15 -15.01 16.99
N ASN A 142 -1.98 -15.18 16.38
CA ASN A 142 -0.90 -15.88 17.04
C ASN A 142 -0.29 -14.95 18.10
N GLU A 143 -0.71 -15.10 19.36
CA GLU A 143 -0.27 -14.23 20.47
C GLU A 143 1.19 -14.47 20.88
N ASN A 144 1.82 -15.54 20.38
CA ASN A 144 3.15 -15.98 20.82
C ASN A 144 4.32 -15.29 20.10
N ASP A 145 4.07 -14.42 19.11
CA ASP A 145 5.14 -13.67 18.44
C ASP A 145 4.80 -12.17 18.28
N PRO A 146 5.06 -11.37 19.34
CA PRO A 146 4.83 -9.93 19.30
C PRO A 146 5.75 -9.18 18.33
N ASP A 147 6.87 -9.79 17.91
CA ASP A 147 7.94 -9.18 17.09
C ASP A 147 7.96 -9.70 15.64
N SER A 148 6.93 -10.44 15.23
CA SER A 148 6.74 -11.01 13.88
C SER A 148 6.86 -10.01 12.72
N VAL A 149 6.87 -8.70 13.01
CA VAL A 149 6.99 -7.63 12.02
C VAL A 149 8.17 -6.73 12.39
N MET A 150 9.21 -6.76 11.55
CA MET A 150 10.34 -5.85 11.68
C MET A 150 9.92 -4.40 11.37
N TYR A 151 10.52 -3.41 12.03
CA TYR A 151 10.38 -1.96 11.69
C TYR A 151 8.94 -1.43 11.59
N VAL A 152 8.14 -1.69 12.63
CA VAL A 152 6.78 -1.13 12.79
C VAL A 152 6.80 0.40 12.73
N ASN A 153 5.78 1.00 12.14
CA ASN A 153 5.66 2.45 12.05
C ASN A 153 5.47 3.09 13.45
N PRO A 154 6.42 3.90 13.96
CA PRO A 154 6.36 4.46 15.31
C PRO A 154 5.22 5.48 15.49
N ASP A 155 4.88 6.23 14.45
CA ASP A 155 3.82 7.25 14.50
C ASP A 155 2.44 6.60 14.63
N LEU A 156 2.24 5.49 13.92
CA LEU A 156 1.05 4.65 14.04
C LEU A 156 0.93 4.01 15.41
N TYR A 157 2.04 3.50 15.94
CA TYR A 157 2.08 2.95 17.29
C TYR A 157 1.66 4.01 18.32
N ASN A 158 2.25 5.19 18.26
CA ASN A 158 1.90 6.32 19.14
C ASN A 158 0.44 6.75 18.99
N HIS A 159 -0.10 6.76 17.76
CA HIS A 159 -1.51 7.08 17.52
C HIS A 159 -2.45 6.02 18.11
N PHE A 160 -2.14 4.73 17.89
CA PHE A 160 -2.89 3.60 18.43
C PHE A 160 -2.89 3.58 19.96
N SER A 161 -1.74 3.80 20.60
CA SER A 161 -1.63 3.87 22.07
C SER A 161 -2.50 4.97 22.67
N ARG A 162 -2.67 6.11 21.99
CA ARG A 162 -3.56 7.20 22.45
C ARG A 162 -5.03 6.85 22.32
N LEU A 163 -5.42 6.10 21.29
CA LEU A 163 -6.82 5.67 21.08
C LEU A 163 -7.28 4.63 22.10
N ASN A 164 -6.38 3.76 22.58
CA ASN A 164 -6.71 2.70 23.54
C ASN A 164 -6.58 3.09 25.03
N MET A 165 -6.18 4.34 25.32
CA MET A 165 -6.14 4.89 26.69
C MET A 165 -7.39 5.72 27.04
N MET A 166 -8.35 5.83 26.11
CA MET A 166 -9.67 6.45 26.31
C MET A 166 -10.76 5.38 26.36
#